data_AF-A0A8X7QWF8-F1
#
_entry.id   AF-A0A8X7QWF8-F1
#
_cell.length_a   1.000
_cell.length_b   1.000
_cell.length_c   1.000
_cell.angle_alpha   90.00
_cell.angle_beta   90.00
_cell.angle_gamma   90.00
#
_symmetry.space_group_name_H-M   'P 1'
#
loop_
_entity.id
_entity.type
_entity.pdbx_description
1 polymer ?
#
loop_
_entity_poly.entity_id
_entity_poly.type
_entity_poly.pdbx_seq_one_letter_code
_entity_poly.pdbx_strand_id
1 'polypeptide(L)'
;MSKLSHAREYPIADVRRCLRAHPDEITDKECRNIFKHTLLRGLAKNPLQTLRGYKDEMKFCLKYGNREAHYIEGIKHFFALHDRPKGMRHLKISATKHYKKGFFRKETL
;
A
#
# COMPACT_ATOMS: atom_id res chain seq x y z
N MET A 1 33.02 -1.22 -1.69
CA MET A 1 32.08 -1.07 -0.55
C MET A 1 30.70 -0.72 -1.09
N SER A 2 29.79 -1.69 -1.17
CA SER A 2 28.42 -1.49 -1.61
C SER A 2 27.63 -0.79 -0.50
N LYS A 3 27.14 0.42 -0.76
CA LYS A 3 26.16 1.09 0.12
C LYS A 3 24.84 0.29 0.05
N LEU A 4 24.63 -0.61 1.00
CA LEU A 4 23.31 -1.15 1.28
C LEU A 4 22.46 0.01 1.81
N SER A 5 21.65 0.61 0.94
CA SER A 5 20.60 1.51 1.38
C SER A 5 19.64 0.69 2.26
N HIS A 6 19.64 0.94 3.57
CA HIS A 6 18.63 0.38 4.47
C HIS A 6 17.26 0.93 4.09
N ALA A 7 16.62 0.32 3.09
CA ALA A 7 15.19 0.39 2.93
C ALA A 7 14.60 -0.29 4.16
N ARG A 8 14.34 0.47 5.24
CA ARG A 8 13.62 -0.03 6.41
C ARG A 8 12.30 -0.59 5.91
N GLU A 9 12.15 -1.91 6.02
CA GLU A 9 10.89 -2.58 5.78
C GLU A 9 9.98 -2.28 6.98
N TYR A 10 8.86 -1.60 6.75
CA TYR A 10 7.90 -1.30 7.81
C TYR A 10 6.82 -2.40 7.83
N PRO A 11 6.77 -3.28 8.83
CA PRO A 11 5.64 -4.17 9.02
C PRO A 11 4.36 -3.41 9.35
N ILE A 12 3.22 -4.07 9.20
CA ILE A 12 1.92 -3.51 9.60
C ILE A 12 1.81 -3.21 11.11
N ALA A 13 2.67 -3.82 11.94
CA ALA A 13 2.79 -3.49 13.35
C ALA A 13 3.25 -2.04 13.57
N ASP A 14 4.08 -1.49 12.68
CA ASP A 14 4.53 -0.08 12.77
C ASP A 14 3.41 0.89 12.44
N VAL A 15 2.51 0.52 11.53
CA VAL A 15 1.27 1.28 11.27
C VAL A 15 0.45 1.36 12.54
N ARG A 16 0.27 0.23 13.24
CA ARG A 16 -0.48 0.18 14.50
C ARG A 16 0.19 0.98 15.61
N ARG A 17 1.53 0.97 15.67
CA ARG A 17 2.29 1.83 16.58
C ARG A 17 1.98 3.30 16.29
N CYS A 18 2.04 3.73 15.04
CA CYS A 18 1.67 5.10 14.65
C CYS A 18 0.23 5.48 15.00
N LEU A 19 -0.71 4.55 14.92
CA LEU A 19 -2.12 4.81 15.26
C LEU A 19 -2.37 4.94 16.77
N ARG A 20 -1.47 4.42 17.60
CA ARG A 20 -1.64 4.35 19.07
C ARG A 20 -0.64 5.21 19.84
N ALA A 21 0.42 5.67 19.19
CA ALA A 21 1.50 6.40 19.82
C ALA A 21 1.02 7.74 20.38
N HIS A 22 1.61 8.12 21.51
CA HIS A 22 1.45 9.47 22.04
C HIS A 22 2.25 10.49 21.21
N PRO A 23 1.87 11.78 21.20
CA PRO A 23 2.48 12.80 20.34
C PRO A 23 4.01 12.92 20.44
N ASP A 24 4.59 12.54 21.57
CA ASP A 24 6.03 12.65 21.83
C ASP A 24 6.83 11.36 21.52
N GLU A 25 6.15 10.25 21.22
CA GLU A 25 6.79 8.95 20.99
C GLU A 25 7.20 8.71 19.53
N ILE A 26 6.48 9.34 18.59
CA ILE A 26 6.70 9.21 17.16
C ILE A 26 6.33 10.48 16.43
N THR A 27 7.19 10.92 15.53
CA THR A 27 6.93 12.14 14.78
C THR A 27 5.93 11.89 13.64
N ASP A 28 5.15 12.91 13.29
CA ASP A 28 4.29 12.90 12.09
C ASP A 28 5.06 12.57 10.81
N LYS A 29 6.32 13.00 10.70
CA LYS A 29 7.17 12.70 9.55
C LYS A 29 7.48 11.20 9.47
N GLU A 30 7.79 10.58 10.61
CA GLU A 30 8.05 9.15 10.71
C GLU A 30 6.80 8.34 10.39
N CYS A 31 5.65 8.69 10.95
CA CYS A 31 4.40 7.99 10.65
C CYS A 31 3.99 8.12 9.17
N ARG A 32 4.15 9.30 8.57
CA ARG A 32 3.96 9.47 7.12
C ARG A 32 4.84 8.54 6.31
N ASN A 33 6.10 8.37 6.73
CA ASN A 33 7.04 7.47 6.06
C ASN A 33 6.62 6.00 6.22
N ILE A 34 6.24 5.60 7.43
CA ILE A 34 5.72 4.25 7.73
C ILE A 34 4.51 3.97 6.86
N PHE A 35 3.43 4.75 6.96
CA PHE A 35 2.18 4.51 6.22
C PHE A 35 2.41 4.37 4.71
N LYS A 36 3.29 5.20 4.14
CA LYS A 36 3.61 5.18 2.70
C LYS A 36 4.40 3.95 2.27
N HIS A 37 5.23 3.40 3.15
CA HIS A 37 6.23 2.38 2.82
C HIS A 37 6.02 1.04 3.53
N THR A 38 4.95 0.89 4.33
CA THR A 38 4.56 -0.39 4.94
C THR A 38 4.37 -1.47 3.90
N LEU A 39 4.95 -2.63 4.19
CA LEU A 39 4.75 -3.86 3.43
C LEU A 39 3.43 -4.51 3.85
N LEU A 40 2.48 -4.55 2.92
CA LEU A 40 1.18 -5.19 3.02
C LEU A 40 1.11 -6.47 2.16
N ARG A 41 2.24 -6.98 1.66
CA ARG A 41 2.32 -8.20 0.81
C ARG A 41 1.45 -9.36 1.29
N GLY A 42 1.42 -9.62 2.60
CA GLY A 42 0.56 -10.66 3.18
C GLY A 42 -0.93 -10.43 2.92
N LEU A 43 -1.38 -9.18 3.09
CA LEU A 43 -2.75 -8.76 2.80
C LEU A 43 -3.01 -8.65 1.29
N ALA A 44 -2.00 -8.30 0.50
CA ALA A 44 -2.12 -8.26 -0.96
C ALA A 44 -2.33 -9.64 -1.57
N LYS A 45 -1.84 -10.72 -0.93
CA LYS A 45 -2.16 -12.11 -1.33
C LYS A 45 -3.63 -12.46 -1.09
N ASN A 46 -4.25 -11.89 -0.06
CA ASN A 46 -5.65 -12.14 0.30
C ASN A 46 -6.42 -10.83 0.54
N PRO A 47 -6.64 -9.98 -0.48
CA PRO A 47 -7.16 -8.62 -0.31
C PRO A 47 -8.50 -8.55 0.42
N LEU A 48 -9.34 -9.58 0.26
CA LEU A 48 -10.67 -9.65 0.86
C LEU A 48 -10.65 -9.79 2.39
N GLN A 49 -9.53 -10.18 3.00
CA GLN A 49 -9.38 -10.17 4.46
C GLN A 49 -9.54 -8.76 5.05
N THR A 50 -9.25 -7.73 4.25
CA THR A 50 -9.37 -6.33 4.66
C THR A 50 -10.77 -5.74 4.44
N LEU A 51 -11.77 -6.56 4.07
CA LEU A 51 -13.18 -6.13 4.02
C LEU A 51 -13.71 -5.80 5.42
N ARG A 52 -13.34 -6.61 6.41
CA ARG A 52 -13.84 -6.50 7.79
C ARG A 52 -12.76 -6.11 8.80
N GLY A 53 -11.49 -6.24 8.45
CA GLY A 53 -10.34 -5.88 9.31
C GLY A 53 -9.45 -4.81 8.69
N TYR A 54 -8.48 -4.34 9.49
CA TYR A 54 -7.44 -3.40 9.06
C TYR A 54 -7.95 -2.02 8.57
N LYS A 55 -9.14 -1.60 9.00
CA LYS A 55 -9.81 -0.40 8.47
C LYS A 55 -8.96 0.86 8.64
N ASP A 56 -8.42 1.08 9.84
CA ASP A 56 -7.61 2.26 10.13
C ASP A 56 -6.23 2.17 9.48
N GLU A 57 -5.59 1.01 9.53
CA GLU A 57 -4.31 0.78 8.85
C GLU A 57 -4.42 1.09 7.35
N MET A 58 -5.45 0.55 6.70
CA MET A 58 -5.70 0.76 5.27
C MET A 58 -6.03 2.23 4.97
N LYS A 59 -6.86 2.88 5.80
CA LYS A 59 -7.22 4.30 5.65
C LYS A 59 -5.97 5.19 5.60
N PHE A 60 -5.04 5.02 6.54
CA PHE A 60 -3.83 5.83 6.59
C PHE A 60 -2.82 5.45 5.50
N CYS A 61 -2.63 4.17 5.22
CA CYS A 61 -1.80 3.72 4.11
C CYS A 61 -2.29 4.29 2.77
N LEU A 62 -3.61 4.29 2.51
CA LEU A 62 -4.21 4.91 1.32
C LEU A 62 -4.01 6.43 1.30
N LYS A 63 -4.25 7.12 2.43
CA LYS A 63 -4.07 8.58 2.55
C LYS A 63 -2.65 9.01 2.15
N TYR A 64 -1.63 8.21 2.49
CA TYR A 64 -0.23 8.51 2.18
C TYR A 64 0.29 7.84 0.90
N GLY A 65 -0.60 7.25 0.10
CA GLY A 65 -0.27 6.74 -1.24
C GLY A 65 0.50 5.42 -1.24
N ASN A 66 0.29 4.57 -0.23
CA ASN A 66 0.83 3.22 -0.20
C ASN A 66 0.24 2.40 -1.36
N ARG A 67 1.10 1.88 -2.22
CA ARG A 67 0.66 1.20 -3.46
C ARG A 67 -0.01 -0.13 -3.20
N GLU A 68 0.51 -0.91 -2.26
CA GLU A 68 -0.08 -2.20 -1.92
C GLU A 68 -1.46 -1.99 -1.29
N ALA A 69 -1.63 -0.92 -0.51
CA ALA A 69 -2.95 -0.53 -0.01
C ALA A 69 -3.90 -0.15 -1.14
N HIS A 70 -3.44 0.62 -2.13
CA HIS A 70 -4.22 0.92 -3.33
C HIS A 70 -4.56 -0.33 -4.14
N TYR A 71 -3.65 -1.29 -4.27
CA TYR A 71 -3.93 -2.56 -4.94
C TYR A 71 -5.04 -3.32 -4.23
N ILE A 72 -4.91 -3.52 -2.91
CA ILE A 72 -5.89 -4.21 -2.07
C ILE A 72 -7.27 -3.53 -2.17
N GLU A 73 -7.32 -2.20 -2.04
CA GLU A 73 -8.56 -1.42 -2.14
C GLU A 73 -9.19 -1.49 -3.53
N GLY A 74 -8.33 -1.56 -4.57
CA GLY A 74 -8.73 -1.80 -5.95
C GLY A 74 -9.44 -3.15 -6.12
N ILE A 75 -8.85 -4.22 -5.60
CA ILE A 75 -9.44 -5.57 -5.66
C ILE A 75 -10.78 -5.63 -4.91
N LYS A 76 -10.85 -5.06 -3.69
CA LYS A 76 -12.11 -5.02 -2.91
C LYS A 76 -13.23 -4.36 -3.70
N HIS A 77 -12.99 -3.16 -4.20
CA HIS A 77 -14.01 -2.39 -4.89
C HIS A 77 -14.40 -3.01 -6.23
N PHE A 78 -13.42 -3.52 -6.99
CA PHE A 78 -13.67 -4.07 -8.31
C PHE A 78 -14.40 -5.42 -8.26
N PHE A 79 -14.02 -6.31 -7.34
CA PHE A 79 -14.51 -7.70 -7.32
C PHE A 79 -15.56 -7.99 -6.26
N ALA A 80 -15.49 -7.38 -5.07
CA ALA A 80 -16.37 -7.73 -3.94
C ALA A 80 -17.46 -6.71 -3.65
N LEU A 81 -17.17 -5.41 -3.83
CA LEU A 81 -18.13 -4.33 -3.55
C LEU A 81 -18.84 -3.81 -4.80
N HIS A 82 -18.51 -4.36 -5.97
CA HIS A 82 -19.09 -4.02 -7.28
C HIS A 82 -19.02 -2.53 -7.68
N ASP A 83 -18.15 -1.74 -7.04
CA ASP A 83 -17.83 -0.36 -7.42
C ASP A 83 -16.60 -0.37 -8.34
N ARG A 84 -16.84 -0.76 -9.59
CA ARG A 84 -15.79 -0.89 -10.61
C ARG A 84 -15.04 0.42 -10.87
N PRO A 85 -15.69 1.60 -11.00
CA PRO A 85 -14.99 2.86 -11.21
C PRO A 85 -13.98 3.17 -10.10
N LYS A 86 -14.38 3.03 -8.83
CA LYS A 86 -13.47 3.24 -7.70
C LYS A 86 -12.38 2.18 -7.66
N GLY A 87 -12.72 0.91 -7.87
CA GLY A 87 -11.75 -0.18 -7.95
C GLY A 87 -10.68 0.08 -8.99
N MET A 88 -11.09 0.46 -10.21
CA MET A 88 -10.17 0.78 -11.31
C MET A 88 -9.28 2.00 -11.00
N ARG A 89 -9.83 3.04 -10.36
CA ARG A 89 -9.02 4.20 -9.92
C ARG A 89 -7.89 3.77 -8.99
N HIS A 90 -8.19 2.94 -7.99
CA HIS A 90 -7.21 2.42 -7.05
C HIS A 90 -6.16 1.52 -7.74
N LEU A 91 -6.58 0.64 -8.64
CA LEU A 91 -5.68 -0.20 -9.43
C LEU A 91 -4.71 0.63 -10.28
N LYS A 92 -5.20 1.68 -10.97
CA LYS A 92 -4.35 2.62 -11.72
C LYS A 92 -3.29 3.27 -10.83
N ILE A 93 -3.69 3.78 -9.65
CA ILE A 93 -2.75 4.39 -8.69
C ILE A 93 -1.68 3.38 -8.27
N SER A 94 -2.08 2.14 -7.95
CA SER A 94 -1.14 1.07 -7.56
C SER A 94 -0.09 0.80 -8.66
N ALA A 95 -0.47 0.95 -9.93
CA ALA A 95 0.39 0.75 -11.09
C ALA A 95 1.27 1.97 -11.48
N THR A 96 1.04 3.17 -10.91
CA THR A 96 1.53 4.47 -11.45
C THR A 96 3.06 4.71 -11.36
N LYS A 97 3.92 3.71 -11.14
CA LYS A 97 5.38 3.83 -11.39
C LYS A 97 5.99 2.68 -12.19
N HIS A 98 5.20 1.68 -12.58
CA HIS A 98 5.68 0.60 -13.45
C HIS A 98 5.65 0.98 -14.94
N TYR A 99 4.88 1.99 -15.34
CA TYR A 99 4.86 2.46 -16.74
C TYR A 99 6.13 3.20 -17.19
N LYS A 100 6.94 3.77 -16.28
CA LYS A 100 8.26 4.32 -16.67
C LYS A 100 9.31 3.24 -16.98
N LYS A 101 9.02 1.98 -16.66
CA LYS A 101 9.80 0.79 -17.06
C LYS A 101 8.83 -0.28 -17.57
N GLY A 102 7.97 0.09 -18.51
CA GLY A 102 7.26 -0.90 -19.31
C GLY A 102 8.28 -1.69 -20.12
N PHE A 103 8.78 -2.80 -19.57
CA PHE A 103 9.26 -3.91 -20.37
C PHE A 103 8.03 -4.50 -21.08
N PHE A 104 7.56 -3.81 -22.11
CA PHE A 104 6.93 -4.50 -23.21
C PHE A 104 8.07 -5.25 -23.91
N ARG A 105 8.29 -6.50 -23.51
CA ARG A 105 8.99 -7.43 -24.39
C ARG A 105 8.05 -7.54 -25.59
N LYS A 106 8.40 -6.88 -26.70
CA LYS A 106 7.83 -7.21 -28.00
C LYS A 106 8.19 -8.67 -28.21
N GLU A 107 7.24 -9.57 -27.99
CA GLU A 107 7.29 -10.87 -28.62
C GLU A 107 7.02 -10.60 -30.09
N THR A 108 8.08 -10.69 -30.88
CA THR A 108 8.02 -10.71 -32.34
C THR A 108 7.26 -11.98 -32.71
N LEU A 109 6.04 -11.83 -33.24
CA LEU A 109 5.41 -12.83 -34.08
C LEU A 109 6.00 -12.72 -35.49
#